data_AF-A0A418AEN3-F1
#
_entry.id   AF-A0A418AEN3-F1
#
_cell.length_a   1.000
_cell.length_b   1.000
_cell.length_c   1.000
_cell.angle_alpha   90.00
_cell.angle_beta   90.00
_cell.angle_gamma   90.00
#
_symmetry.space_group_name_H-M   'P 1'
#
loop_
_entity.id
_entity.type
_entity.pdbx_description
1 polymer ?
#
loop_
_entity_poly.entity_id
_entity_poly.type
_entity_poly.pdbx_seq_one_letter_code
_entity_poly.pdbx_strand_id
1 'polypeptide(L)'
;QMTDHLVDPALSEWVLPSFSTTTFHDRIVGSVVMMASMKKYFSYKFELQCGIPTVTLLGTGSDWEDIRRRADKLATFGDLTTKWMSMLTPVLDQFVAAANNKPDVEFWQRICHSVSHGSGSCHLSGWITVFSVFDDAGAWQGDLHEMEIERYREARPGEHSSFGLVAEVVKLGGDFPVIKMDEVAPGYLTVDVKIDDNGTEYKSVMFAGHLAYEALDDGTSIQPTLAWAIALK
;
A
#
# COMPACT_ATOMS: atom_id res chain seq x y z
N GLN A 1 14.63 -18.45 -15.40
CA GLN A 1 13.22 -18.06 -15.13
C GLN A 1 12.41 -19.33 -14.89
N MET A 2 11.19 -19.27 -14.33
CA MET A 2 10.40 -20.44 -13.84
C MET A 2 10.41 -21.67 -14.78
N THR A 3 10.44 -21.44 -16.10
CA THR A 3 10.57 -22.46 -17.16
C THR A 3 11.77 -23.40 -17.01
N ASP A 4 12.89 -22.92 -16.45
CA ASP A 4 14.13 -23.68 -16.30
C ASP A 4 14.03 -24.77 -15.22
N HIS A 5 12.99 -24.71 -14.38
CA HIS A 5 12.71 -25.66 -13.31
C HIS A 5 11.45 -26.51 -13.58
N LEU A 6 10.80 -26.35 -14.74
CA LEU A 6 9.66 -27.16 -15.13
C LEU A 6 10.15 -28.47 -15.77
N VAL A 7 9.66 -29.61 -15.28
CA VAL A 7 9.93 -30.92 -15.88
C VAL A 7 9.33 -31.00 -17.29
N ASP A 8 8.19 -30.35 -17.49
CA ASP A 8 7.56 -30.16 -18.79
C ASP A 8 7.54 -28.66 -19.15
N PRO A 9 8.35 -28.20 -20.11
CA PRO A 9 8.35 -26.81 -20.56
C PRO A 9 7.01 -26.34 -21.14
N ALA A 10 6.16 -27.26 -21.63
CA ALA A 10 4.83 -26.93 -22.15
C ALA A 10 3.81 -26.69 -21.02
N LEU A 11 4.14 -27.04 -19.78
CA LEU A 11 3.24 -26.88 -18.64
C LEU A 11 2.82 -25.43 -18.42
N SER A 12 3.73 -24.46 -18.62
CA SER A 12 3.40 -23.05 -18.48
C SER A 12 2.43 -22.56 -19.56
N GLU A 13 2.59 -23.02 -20.80
CA GLU A 13 1.67 -22.66 -21.90
C GLU A 13 0.31 -23.33 -21.73
N TRP A 14 0.28 -24.55 -21.20
CA TRP A 14 -0.95 -25.29 -20.93
C TRP A 14 -1.75 -24.69 -19.77
N VAL A 15 -1.09 -24.24 -18.70
CA VAL A 15 -1.77 -23.74 -17.50
C VAL A 15 -2.26 -22.30 -17.64
N LEU A 16 -1.58 -21.48 -18.46
CA LEU A 16 -1.94 -20.08 -18.65
C LEU A 16 -3.06 -19.94 -19.69
N PRO A 17 -4.13 -19.16 -19.40
CA PRO A 17 -5.21 -18.98 -20.37
C PRO A 17 -4.70 -18.29 -21.65
N SER A 18 -5.26 -18.70 -22.78
CA SER A 18 -4.93 -18.21 -24.12
C SER A 18 -6.14 -18.18 -25.07
N PHE A 19 -7.34 -18.03 -24.51
CA PHE A 19 -8.59 -17.91 -25.28
C PHE A 19 -8.68 -16.55 -25.97
N SER A 20 -9.56 -16.42 -26.97
CA SER A 20 -9.75 -15.17 -27.74
C SER A 20 -10.21 -13.98 -26.89
N THR A 21 -10.80 -14.24 -25.72
CA THR A 21 -11.23 -13.23 -24.75
C THR A 21 -10.28 -13.08 -23.56
N THR A 22 -9.15 -13.80 -23.56
CA THR A 22 -8.17 -13.72 -22.46
C THR A 22 -7.48 -12.36 -22.47
N THR A 23 -7.57 -11.67 -21.34
CA THR A 23 -6.90 -10.41 -21.05
C THR A 23 -5.54 -10.63 -20.41
N PHE A 24 -4.74 -9.57 -20.30
CA PHE A 24 -3.51 -9.60 -19.51
C PHE A 24 -3.78 -9.92 -18.03
N HIS A 25 -4.88 -9.38 -17.49
CA HIS A 25 -5.35 -9.66 -16.13
C HIS A 25 -5.63 -11.16 -15.93
N ASP A 26 -6.32 -11.81 -16.87
CA ASP A 26 -6.63 -13.25 -16.79
C ASP A 26 -5.36 -14.12 -16.74
N ARG A 27 -4.30 -13.72 -17.46
CA ARG A 27 -3.00 -14.40 -17.42
C ARG A 27 -2.29 -14.23 -16.10
N ILE A 28 -2.37 -13.04 -15.48
CA ILE A 28 -1.85 -12.82 -14.12
C ILE A 28 -2.60 -13.71 -13.13
N VAL A 29 -3.94 -13.74 -13.19
CA VAL A 29 -4.76 -14.60 -12.34
C VAL A 29 -4.37 -16.07 -12.50
N GLY A 30 -4.23 -16.57 -13.73
CA GLY A 30 -3.76 -17.93 -14.00
C GLY A 30 -2.37 -18.21 -13.40
N SER A 31 -1.46 -17.26 -13.49
CA SER A 31 -0.11 -17.36 -12.89
C SER A 31 -0.17 -17.45 -11.37
N VAL A 32 -1.00 -16.63 -10.72
CA VAL A 32 -1.18 -16.66 -9.26
C VAL A 32 -1.82 -17.97 -8.80
N VAL A 33 -2.78 -18.52 -9.55
CA VAL A 33 -3.37 -19.84 -9.28
C VAL A 33 -2.30 -20.94 -9.33
N MET A 34 -1.39 -20.88 -10.31
CA MET A 34 -0.25 -21.80 -10.39
C MET A 34 0.67 -21.64 -9.16
N MET A 35 1.04 -20.41 -8.79
CA MET A 35 1.83 -20.15 -7.57
C MET A 35 1.16 -20.70 -6.31
N ALA A 36 -0.17 -20.53 -6.18
CA ALA A 36 -0.93 -21.05 -5.06
C ALA A 36 -0.88 -22.59 -4.96
N SER A 37 -0.87 -23.28 -6.10
CA SER A 37 -0.72 -24.74 -6.14
C SER A 37 0.66 -25.21 -5.69
N MET A 38 1.70 -24.39 -5.91
CA MET A 38 3.10 -24.72 -5.62
C MET A 38 3.62 -24.13 -4.30
N LYS A 39 2.79 -23.38 -3.55
CA LYS A 39 3.18 -22.64 -2.34
C LYS A 39 3.83 -23.46 -1.21
N LYS A 40 3.67 -24.78 -1.19
CA LYS A 40 4.34 -25.66 -0.22
C LYS A 40 5.81 -25.92 -0.55
N TYR A 41 6.20 -25.69 -1.79
CA TYR A 41 7.53 -26.02 -2.31
C TYR A 41 8.41 -24.77 -2.52
N PHE A 42 7.80 -23.59 -2.65
CA PHE A 42 8.49 -22.34 -2.93
C PHE A 42 8.11 -21.25 -1.94
N SER A 43 9.10 -20.40 -1.62
CA SER A 43 8.87 -19.11 -0.97
C SER A 43 8.85 -18.04 -2.06
N TYR A 44 7.79 -17.24 -2.09
CA TYR A 44 7.66 -16.13 -3.04
C TYR A 44 7.93 -14.82 -2.31
N LYS A 45 8.91 -14.05 -2.79
CA LYS A 45 9.28 -12.75 -2.25
C LYS A 45 9.27 -11.72 -3.36
N PHE A 46 8.59 -10.60 -3.13
CA PHE A 46 8.68 -9.41 -3.97
C PHE A 46 9.55 -8.39 -3.25
N GLU A 47 10.59 -7.89 -3.91
CA GLU A 47 11.40 -6.79 -3.43
C GLU A 47 11.20 -5.61 -4.37
N LEU A 48 10.64 -4.52 -3.86
CA LEU A 48 10.40 -3.30 -4.63
C LEU A 48 11.38 -2.24 -4.14
N GLN A 49 12.22 -1.73 -5.03
CA GLN A 49 13.12 -0.60 -4.78
C GLN A 49 13.00 0.37 -5.95
N CYS A 50 12.09 1.33 -5.90
CA CYS A 50 11.96 2.40 -6.90
C CYS A 50 11.18 3.59 -6.33
N GLY A 51 11.47 4.79 -6.84
CA GLY A 51 10.67 6.00 -6.63
C GLY A 51 9.47 6.06 -7.60
N ILE A 52 8.54 6.98 -7.36
CA ILE A 52 7.35 7.17 -8.20
C ILE A 52 7.72 8.03 -9.42
N PRO A 53 7.73 7.48 -10.65
CA PRO A 53 8.14 8.23 -11.84
C PRO A 53 7.09 9.27 -12.25
N THR A 54 5.81 8.96 -12.08
CA THR A 54 4.67 9.82 -12.42
C THR A 54 3.50 9.53 -11.49
N VAL A 55 2.68 10.55 -11.22
CA VAL A 55 1.40 10.42 -10.51
C VAL A 55 0.31 10.96 -11.43
N THR A 56 -0.74 10.17 -11.63
CA THR A 56 -1.93 10.58 -12.38
C THR A 56 -3.10 10.69 -11.42
N LEU A 57 -3.64 11.90 -11.27
CA LEU A 57 -4.87 12.13 -10.53
C LEU A 57 -6.05 11.99 -11.48
N LEU A 58 -6.96 11.06 -11.16
CA LEU A 58 -8.23 10.92 -11.86
C LEU A 58 -9.26 11.91 -11.30
N GLY A 59 -10.31 12.17 -12.08
CA GLY A 59 -11.35 13.15 -11.74
C GLY A 59 -10.99 14.59 -12.14
N THR A 60 -11.86 15.52 -11.76
CA THR A 60 -11.74 16.95 -12.04
C THR A 60 -11.23 17.71 -10.81
N GLY A 61 -10.73 18.94 -11.00
CA GLY A 61 -10.36 19.81 -9.87
C GLY A 61 -11.48 19.98 -8.84
N SER A 62 -12.73 20.11 -9.32
CA SER A 62 -13.93 20.19 -8.47
C SER A 62 -14.15 18.93 -7.61
N ASP A 63 -13.81 17.75 -8.12
CA ASP A 63 -13.93 16.49 -7.36
C ASP A 63 -12.93 16.50 -6.19
N TRP A 64 -11.70 16.95 -6.42
CA TRP A 64 -10.68 17.07 -5.39
C TRP A 64 -11.02 18.15 -4.35
N GLU A 65 -11.61 19.27 -4.78
CA GLU A 65 -12.13 20.30 -3.87
C GLU A 65 -13.29 19.76 -3.01
N ASP A 66 -14.17 18.94 -3.58
CA ASP A 66 -15.25 18.29 -2.83
C ASP A 66 -14.71 17.29 -1.79
N ILE A 67 -13.71 16.48 -2.17
CA ILE A 67 -13.02 15.57 -1.24
C ILE A 67 -12.41 16.36 -0.07
N ARG A 68 -11.67 17.43 -0.37
CA ARG A 68 -11.06 18.31 0.64
C ARG A 68 -12.09 18.90 1.59
N ARG A 69 -13.22 19.38 1.06
CA ARG A 69 -14.33 19.93 1.85
C ARG A 69 -15.03 18.88 2.72
N ARG A 70 -15.23 17.67 2.20
CA ARG A 70 -15.85 16.57 2.97
C ARG A 70 -14.98 16.14 4.14
N ALA A 71 -13.65 16.21 3.98
CA ALA A 71 -12.71 15.91 5.04
C ALA A 71 -12.87 16.83 6.27
N ASP A 72 -13.32 18.09 6.10
CA ASP A 72 -13.54 19.01 7.23
C ASP A 72 -14.54 18.45 8.26
N LYS A 73 -15.49 17.61 7.83
CA LYS A 73 -16.45 16.97 8.73
C LYS A 73 -15.77 16.02 9.73
N LEU A 74 -14.56 15.53 9.44
CA LEU A 74 -13.82 14.65 10.34
C LEU A 74 -13.54 15.33 11.68
N ALA A 75 -13.32 16.65 11.71
CA ALA A 75 -13.09 17.39 12.94
C ALA A 75 -14.28 17.39 13.91
N THR A 76 -15.49 17.02 13.48
CA THR A 76 -16.66 17.02 14.37
C THR A 76 -16.85 15.72 15.15
N PHE A 77 -16.05 14.68 14.91
CA PHE A 77 -16.22 13.37 15.55
C PHE A 77 -15.42 13.18 16.85
N GLY A 78 -14.48 14.08 17.17
CA GLY A 78 -13.72 14.06 18.43
C GLY A 78 -12.33 14.66 18.32
N ASP A 79 -11.59 14.64 19.43
CA ASP A 79 -10.26 15.24 19.54
C ASP A 79 -9.23 14.56 18.63
N LEU A 80 -9.26 13.22 18.56
CA LEU A 80 -8.36 12.44 17.70
C LEU A 80 -8.61 12.72 16.22
N THR A 81 -9.88 12.79 15.80
CA THR A 81 -10.20 13.09 14.40
C THR A 81 -9.94 14.55 14.04
N THR A 82 -10.04 15.47 15.00
CA THR A 82 -9.59 16.86 14.85
C THR A 82 -8.08 16.92 14.64
N LYS A 83 -7.31 16.18 15.45
CA LYS A 83 -5.87 16.05 15.30
C LYS A 83 -5.50 15.44 13.93
N TRP A 84 -6.18 14.38 13.52
CA TRP A 84 -6.02 13.81 12.18
C TRP A 84 -6.29 14.83 11.08
N MET A 85 -7.38 15.60 11.20
CA MET A 85 -7.74 16.62 10.21
C MET A 85 -6.66 17.68 10.05
N SER A 86 -5.99 18.07 11.13
CA SER A 86 -4.88 19.03 11.08
C SER A 86 -3.69 18.53 10.26
N MET A 87 -3.48 17.21 10.20
CA MET A 87 -2.45 16.56 9.38
C MET A 87 -2.95 16.28 7.96
N LEU A 88 -4.21 15.90 7.80
CA LEU A 88 -4.82 15.52 6.51
C LEU A 88 -5.07 16.72 5.59
N THR A 89 -5.43 17.87 6.16
CA THR A 89 -5.68 19.12 5.43
C THR A 89 -4.54 19.50 4.47
N PRO A 90 -3.29 19.71 4.93
CA PRO A 90 -2.21 20.13 4.05
C PRO A 90 -1.89 19.09 2.97
N VAL A 91 -2.12 17.80 3.25
CA VAL A 91 -1.99 16.73 2.25
C VAL A 91 -3.06 16.91 1.17
N LEU A 92 -4.34 17.01 1.54
CA LEU A 92 -5.43 17.16 0.57
C LEU A 92 -5.35 18.47 -0.23
N ASP A 93 -4.84 19.56 0.36
CA ASP A 93 -4.61 20.82 -0.35
C ASP A 93 -3.60 20.64 -1.51
N GLN A 94 -2.59 19.76 -1.33
CA GLN A 94 -1.63 19.42 -2.38
C GLN A 94 -2.26 18.59 -3.50
N PHE A 95 -3.22 17.71 -3.19
CA PHE A 95 -4.00 17.00 -4.21
C PHE A 95 -4.87 17.98 -5.02
N VAL A 96 -5.52 18.95 -4.38
CA VAL A 96 -6.27 20.02 -5.05
C VAL A 96 -5.35 20.87 -5.94
N ALA A 97 -4.17 21.23 -5.45
CA ALA A 97 -3.19 22.00 -6.22
C ALA A 97 -2.71 21.22 -7.45
N ALA A 98 -2.37 19.94 -7.29
CA ALA A 98 -1.95 19.07 -8.38
C ALA A 98 -3.09 18.85 -9.41
N ALA A 99 -4.33 18.64 -8.97
CA ALA A 99 -5.49 18.50 -9.85
C ALA A 99 -5.76 19.79 -10.67
N ASN A 100 -5.38 20.94 -10.13
CA ASN A 100 -5.43 22.24 -10.79
C ASN A 100 -4.14 22.59 -11.58
N ASN A 101 -3.34 21.58 -11.94
CA ASN A 101 -2.08 21.70 -12.68
C ASN A 101 -1.00 22.57 -12.01
N LYS A 102 -0.98 22.61 -10.68
CA LYS A 102 0.04 23.30 -9.87
C LYS A 102 0.68 22.36 -8.84
N PRO A 103 1.31 21.25 -9.26
CA PRO A 103 1.90 20.29 -8.33
C PRO A 103 3.16 20.85 -7.66
N ASP A 104 3.29 20.61 -6.35
CA ASP A 104 4.53 20.79 -5.60
C ASP A 104 5.37 19.51 -5.66
N VAL A 105 6.40 19.52 -6.50
CA VAL A 105 7.25 18.35 -6.74
C VAL A 105 7.97 17.90 -5.47
N GLU A 106 8.40 18.82 -4.60
CA GLU A 106 9.09 18.47 -3.36
C GLU A 106 8.15 17.74 -2.41
N PHE A 107 6.89 18.18 -2.31
CA PHE A 107 5.86 17.47 -1.56
C PHE A 107 5.62 16.05 -2.11
N TRP A 108 5.45 15.90 -3.43
CA TRP A 108 5.17 14.59 -4.04
C TRP A 108 6.34 13.60 -3.90
N GLN A 109 7.58 14.08 -3.89
CA GLN A 109 8.77 13.26 -3.62
C GLN A 109 8.83 12.73 -2.18
N ARG A 110 8.08 13.35 -1.25
CA ARG A 110 8.04 12.98 0.18
C ARG A 110 6.88 12.05 0.55
N ILE A 111 6.33 11.31 -0.44
CA ILE A 111 5.22 10.37 -0.22
C ILE A 111 5.53 9.32 0.83
N CYS A 112 6.69 8.70 0.73
CA CYS A 112 7.04 7.51 1.49
C CYS A 112 8.56 7.53 1.72
N HIS A 113 8.95 7.49 2.98
CA HIS A 113 10.31 7.25 3.42
C HIS A 113 10.27 6.06 4.36
N SER A 114 11.00 4.99 4.03
CA SER A 114 11.07 3.80 4.87
C SER A 114 12.51 3.52 5.27
N VAL A 115 12.68 3.07 6.51
CA VAL A 115 13.99 2.67 7.04
C VAL A 115 13.82 1.32 7.73
N SER A 116 14.62 0.35 7.32
CA SER A 116 14.66 -1.00 7.90
C SER A 116 15.73 -1.10 9.00
N HIS A 117 15.40 -1.81 10.07
CA HIS A 117 16.31 -2.07 11.21
C HIS A 117 17.21 -3.29 10.98
N GLY A 118 17.37 -3.73 9.72
CA GLY A 118 17.96 -5.02 9.37
C GLY A 118 17.00 -6.19 9.61
N SER A 119 16.79 -6.60 10.87
CA SER A 119 15.92 -7.74 11.22
C SER A 119 14.63 -7.29 11.92
N GLY A 120 13.48 -7.62 11.34
CA GLY A 120 12.20 -7.71 12.05
C GLY A 120 11.36 -6.45 12.21
N SER A 121 11.89 -5.24 11.97
CA SER A 121 11.08 -4.01 12.02
C SER A 121 11.46 -3.02 10.91
N CYS A 122 10.42 -2.52 10.23
CA CYS A 122 10.51 -1.48 9.23
C CYS A 122 9.52 -0.39 9.62
N HIS A 123 9.99 0.86 9.65
CA HIS A 123 9.14 2.01 9.94
C HIS A 123 8.99 2.84 8.67
N LEU A 124 7.82 3.46 8.55
CA LEU A 124 7.38 4.24 7.41
C LEU A 124 7.07 5.66 7.88
N SER A 125 7.48 6.65 7.10
CA SER A 125 7.06 8.05 7.20
C SER A 125 6.80 8.61 5.81
N GLY A 126 6.53 9.91 5.70
CA GLY A 126 6.04 10.58 4.50
C GLY A 126 4.54 10.84 4.57
N TRP A 127 4.02 11.68 3.68
CA TRP A 127 2.62 12.09 3.78
C TRP A 127 1.61 10.93 3.64
N ILE A 128 2.04 9.79 3.10
CA ILE A 128 1.19 8.59 3.01
C ILE A 128 0.76 8.08 4.39
N THR A 129 1.56 8.28 5.44
CA THR A 129 1.22 7.79 6.79
C THR A 129 0.06 8.53 7.42
N VAL A 130 -0.28 9.71 6.91
CA VAL A 130 -1.48 10.46 7.33
C VAL A 130 -2.76 9.69 7.03
N PHE A 131 -2.76 8.74 6.09
CA PHE A 131 -3.89 7.86 5.80
C PHE A 131 -3.93 6.61 6.70
N SER A 132 -2.99 6.44 7.63
CA SER A 132 -2.87 5.28 8.52
C SER A 132 -2.63 5.68 9.99
N VAL A 133 -3.23 6.79 10.44
CA VAL A 133 -3.11 7.26 11.84
C VAL A 133 -3.94 6.46 12.84
N PHE A 134 -4.79 5.56 12.35
CA PHE A 134 -5.51 4.55 13.14
C PHE A 134 -5.06 3.16 12.69
N ASP A 135 -4.89 2.24 13.64
CA ASP A 135 -4.61 0.83 13.34
C ASP A 135 -5.89 0.04 12.95
N ASP A 136 -5.75 -1.27 12.75
CA ASP A 136 -6.87 -2.16 12.41
C ASP A 136 -7.91 -2.29 13.53
N ALA A 137 -7.53 -2.04 14.79
CA ALA A 137 -8.41 -1.96 15.94
C ALA A 137 -9.04 -0.56 16.13
N GLY A 138 -8.64 0.42 15.31
CA GLY A 138 -9.07 1.81 15.42
C GLY A 138 -8.36 2.60 16.53
N ALA A 139 -7.25 2.08 17.07
CA ALA A 139 -6.43 2.79 18.04
C ALA A 139 -5.52 3.82 17.35
N TRP A 140 -5.28 4.93 18.04
CA TRP A 140 -4.48 6.03 17.52
C TRP A 140 -2.98 5.69 17.52
N GLN A 141 -2.34 5.87 16.38
CA GLN A 141 -0.89 5.69 16.18
C GLN A 141 -0.19 6.92 15.56
N GLY A 142 -0.90 8.04 15.42
CA GLY A 142 -0.38 9.27 14.78
C GLY A 142 0.47 10.18 15.68
N ASP A 143 0.98 9.70 16.83
CA ASP A 143 1.75 10.53 17.78
C ASP A 143 3.26 10.51 17.57
N LEU A 144 3.79 9.42 17.04
CA LEU A 144 5.22 9.31 16.76
C LEU A 144 5.54 10.13 15.51
N HIS A 145 6.35 11.18 15.64
CA HIS A 145 6.69 12.06 14.51
C HIS A 145 8.18 12.02 14.15
N GLU A 146 9.05 11.56 15.04
CA GLU A 146 10.48 11.43 14.75
C GLU A 146 11.02 10.21 15.48
N MET A 147 11.91 9.48 14.80
CA MET A 147 12.70 8.42 15.42
C MET A 147 14.11 8.41 14.84
N GLU A 148 15.08 8.05 15.69
CA GLU A 148 16.45 7.78 15.29
C GLU A 148 16.65 6.27 15.15
N ILE A 149 17.12 5.84 13.99
CA ILE A 149 17.30 4.43 13.66
C ILE A 149 18.78 4.20 13.42
N GLU A 150 19.36 3.30 14.21
CA GLU A 150 20.71 2.80 13.96
C GLU A 150 20.65 1.74 12.85
N ARG A 151 21.27 2.03 11.71
CA ARG A 151 21.40 1.13 10.58
C ARG A 151 22.86 0.85 10.30
N TYR A 152 23.16 -0.39 9.88
CA TYR A 152 24.49 -0.76 9.43
C TYR A 152 24.58 -0.64 7.92
N ARG A 153 25.64 0.00 7.44
CA ARG A 153 26.02 0.05 6.03
C ARG A 153 27.42 -0.51 5.83
N GLU A 154 27.74 -0.88 4.59
CA GLU A 154 29.10 -1.25 4.23
C GLU A 154 30.08 -0.09 4.49
N ALA A 155 31.26 -0.44 5.01
CA ALA A 155 32.33 0.50 5.26
C ALA A 155 32.85 1.08 3.94
N ARG A 156 33.00 2.40 3.89
CA ARG A 156 33.61 3.10 2.74
C ARG A 156 35.14 2.96 2.80
N PRO A 157 35.86 3.09 1.67
CA PRO A 157 37.33 3.09 1.67
C PRO A 157 37.89 4.12 2.66
N GLY A 158 38.66 3.67 3.65
CA GLY A 158 39.24 4.53 4.70
C GLY A 158 38.51 4.51 6.05
N GLU A 159 37.34 3.88 6.15
CA GLU A 159 36.64 3.70 7.44
C GLU A 159 37.14 2.44 8.16
N HIS A 160 37.47 2.57 9.46
CA HIS A 160 37.79 1.41 10.30
C HIS A 160 36.51 0.70 10.75
N SER A 161 36.36 -0.57 10.41
CA SER A 161 35.32 -1.43 10.97
C SER A 161 35.81 -2.86 11.20
N SER A 162 35.30 -3.52 12.24
CA SER A 162 35.71 -4.89 12.60
C SER A 162 35.04 -5.97 11.73
N PHE A 163 33.94 -5.63 11.04
CA PHE A 163 33.12 -6.57 10.26
C PHE A 163 32.75 -6.06 8.85
N GLY A 164 33.44 -5.03 8.35
CA GLY A 164 33.07 -4.39 7.08
C GLY A 164 31.78 -3.56 7.15
N LEU A 165 31.23 -3.34 8.36
CA LEU A 165 30.00 -2.60 8.61
C LEU A 165 30.23 -1.43 9.55
N VAL A 166 29.62 -0.29 9.22
CA VAL A 166 29.64 0.94 10.02
C VAL A 166 28.21 1.28 10.44
N ALA A 167 28.02 1.59 11.72
CA ALA A 167 26.77 2.08 12.25
C ALA A 167 26.54 3.53 11.82
N GLU A 168 25.33 3.81 11.33
CA GLU A 168 24.86 5.12 10.92
C GLU A 168 23.50 5.39 11.56
N VAL A 169 23.34 6.57 12.16
CA VAL A 169 22.06 7.00 12.71
C VAL A 169 21.29 7.73 11.62
N VAL A 170 20.15 7.19 11.25
CA VAL A 170 19.21 7.77 10.28
C VAL A 170 18.01 8.33 11.04
N LYS A 171 17.69 9.60 10.79
CA LYS A 171 16.45 10.22 11.28
C LYS A 171 15.31 9.90 10.32
N LEU A 172 14.21 9.40 10.86
CA LEU A 172 12.96 9.15 10.14
C LEU A 172 11.86 9.99 10.76
N GLY A 173 11.03 10.63 9.93
CA GLY A 173 9.96 11.50 10.38
C GLY A 173 10.20 13.00 10.12
N GLY A 174 9.71 13.84 11.02
CA GLY A 174 9.66 15.29 10.93
C GLY A 174 8.22 15.76 10.76
N ASP A 175 7.85 16.09 9.52
CA ASP A 175 6.55 16.70 9.20
C ASP A 175 5.38 15.71 9.20
N PHE A 176 5.64 14.40 9.17
CA PHE A 176 4.61 13.36 9.05
C PHE A 176 4.79 12.26 10.11
N PRO A 177 3.69 11.62 10.55
CA PRO A 177 3.76 10.51 11.47
C PRO A 177 4.68 9.39 10.99
N VAL A 178 5.27 8.69 11.95
CA VAL A 178 6.06 7.49 11.75
C VAL A 178 5.23 6.30 12.19
N ILE A 179 4.95 5.41 11.25
CA ILE A 179 4.08 4.24 11.43
C ILE A 179 4.91 2.98 11.22
N LYS A 180 4.69 1.96 12.05
CA LYS A 180 5.33 0.67 11.86
C LYS A 180 4.69 -0.04 10.67
N MET A 181 5.49 -0.64 9.79
CA MET A 181 4.97 -1.21 8.53
C MET A 181 3.90 -2.29 8.72
N ASP A 182 3.94 -3.05 9.83
CA ASP A 182 2.95 -4.07 10.18
C ASP A 182 1.70 -3.51 10.86
N GLU A 183 1.67 -2.21 11.16
CA GLU A 183 0.52 -1.49 11.74
C GLU A 183 -0.18 -0.59 10.69
N VAL A 184 0.29 -0.60 9.44
CA VAL A 184 -0.38 0.11 8.34
C VAL A 184 -1.76 -0.50 8.10
N ALA A 185 -2.79 0.33 8.27
CA ALA A 185 -4.18 -0.10 8.09
C ALA A 185 -4.43 -0.65 6.67
N PRO A 186 -5.23 -1.73 6.53
CA PRO A 186 -5.58 -2.26 5.23
C PRO A 186 -6.42 -1.25 4.42
N GLY A 187 -6.25 -1.23 3.10
CA GLY A 187 -7.01 -0.37 2.18
C GLY A 187 -8.49 -0.76 2.00
N TYR A 188 -9.02 -1.67 2.83
CA TYR A 188 -10.38 -2.18 2.78
C TYR A 188 -10.97 -2.36 4.18
N LEU A 189 -12.30 -2.37 4.25
CA LEU A 189 -13.07 -2.57 5.46
C LEU A 189 -13.93 -3.83 5.35
N THR A 190 -14.30 -4.40 6.49
CA THR A 190 -15.21 -5.55 6.57
C THR A 190 -16.37 -5.26 7.52
N VAL A 191 -17.52 -5.88 7.26
CA VAL A 191 -18.71 -5.82 8.12
C VAL A 191 -19.41 -7.19 8.12
N ASP A 192 -19.83 -7.61 9.31
CA ASP A 192 -20.62 -8.83 9.46
C ASP A 192 -22.04 -8.61 8.99
N VAL A 193 -22.50 -9.48 8.09
CA VAL A 193 -23.85 -9.43 7.51
C VAL A 193 -24.53 -10.77 7.71
N LYS A 194 -25.86 -10.75 7.82
CA LYS A 194 -26.70 -11.93 7.81
C LYS A 194 -27.50 -11.94 6.52
N ILE A 195 -27.41 -13.05 5.77
CA ILE A 195 -28.23 -13.29 4.58
C ILE A 195 -29.41 -14.17 5.03
N ASP A 196 -30.63 -13.70 4.81
CA ASP A 196 -31.85 -14.47 5.05
C ASP A 196 -32.42 -14.94 3.71
N ASP A 197 -32.35 -16.24 3.46
CA ASP A 197 -33.00 -16.90 2.33
C ASP A 197 -34.24 -17.66 2.81
N ASN A 198 -35.39 -16.99 2.77
CA ASN A 198 -36.69 -17.55 3.10
C ASN A 198 -36.75 -18.22 4.49
N GLY A 199 -36.11 -17.62 5.49
CA GLY A 199 -36.02 -18.11 6.87
C GLY A 199 -34.77 -18.95 7.16
N THR A 200 -33.94 -19.24 6.14
CA THR A 200 -32.62 -19.84 6.35
C THR A 200 -31.57 -18.75 6.43
N GLU A 201 -31.00 -18.58 7.62
CA GLU A 201 -30.00 -17.54 7.88
C GLU A 201 -28.58 -18.04 7.65
N TYR A 202 -27.80 -17.28 6.87
CA TYR A 202 -26.38 -17.51 6.66
C TYR A 202 -25.56 -16.36 7.26
N LYS A 203 -24.52 -16.73 8.00
CA LYS A 203 -23.51 -15.76 8.45
C LYS A 203 -22.59 -15.45 7.28
N SER A 204 -22.41 -14.18 6.99
CA SER A 204 -21.52 -13.71 5.94
C SER A 204 -20.67 -12.54 6.43
N VAL A 205 -19.63 -12.26 5.66
CA VAL A 205 -18.82 -11.05 5.77
C VAL A 205 -18.92 -10.31 4.45
N MET A 206 -19.19 -9.02 4.52
CA MET A 206 -19.09 -8.11 3.40
C MET A 206 -17.80 -7.30 3.55
N PHE A 207 -17.07 -7.11 2.46
CA PHE A 207 -15.84 -6.32 2.45
C PHE A 207 -15.83 -5.37 1.27
N ALA A 208 -15.27 -4.18 1.46
CA ALA A 208 -15.24 -3.12 0.46
C ALA A 208 -14.00 -2.24 0.61
N GLY A 209 -13.42 -1.81 -0.52
CA GLY A 209 -12.27 -0.91 -0.56
C GLY A 209 -11.33 -1.24 -1.71
N HIS A 210 -10.04 -0.93 -1.54
CA HIS A 210 -8.99 -1.31 -2.47
C HIS A 210 -8.62 -2.77 -2.24
N LEU A 211 -9.22 -3.66 -3.03
CA LEU A 211 -9.10 -5.12 -2.84
C LEU A 211 -8.15 -5.78 -3.85
N ALA A 212 -7.87 -5.09 -4.96
CA ALA A 212 -7.03 -5.61 -6.02
C ALA A 212 -6.24 -4.47 -6.67
N TYR A 213 -5.25 -4.88 -7.45
CA TYR A 213 -4.54 -4.01 -8.37
C TYR A 213 -4.64 -4.61 -9.77
N GLU A 214 -4.74 -3.75 -10.76
CA GLU A 214 -4.69 -4.11 -12.17
C GLU A 214 -3.37 -3.61 -12.75
N ALA A 215 -2.67 -4.48 -13.46
CA ALA A 215 -1.55 -4.07 -14.29
C ALA A 215 -2.10 -3.64 -15.65
N LEU A 216 -1.75 -2.43 -16.09
CA LEU A 216 -2.25 -1.87 -17.34
C LEU A 216 -1.52 -2.48 -18.54
N ASP A 217 -2.16 -2.40 -19.71
CA ASP A 217 -1.63 -2.95 -20.97
C ASP A 217 -0.30 -2.29 -21.42
N ASP A 218 0.11 -1.18 -20.81
CA ASP A 218 1.42 -0.56 -21.04
C ASP A 218 2.59 -1.33 -20.40
N GLY A 219 2.31 -2.34 -19.58
CA GLY A 219 3.29 -3.23 -18.95
C GLY A 219 4.14 -2.56 -17.86
N THR A 220 3.88 -1.30 -17.51
CA THR A 220 4.70 -0.52 -16.55
C THR A 220 3.88 0.19 -15.47
N SER A 221 2.56 0.23 -15.65
CA SER A 221 1.63 0.87 -14.72
C SER A 221 0.82 -0.17 -13.96
N ILE A 222 0.62 0.10 -12.67
CA ILE A 222 -0.37 -0.58 -11.83
C ILE A 222 -1.38 0.45 -11.35
N GLN A 223 -2.65 0.06 -11.29
CA GLN A 223 -3.71 0.89 -10.71
C GLN A 223 -4.45 0.13 -9.61
N PRO A 224 -4.78 0.77 -8.48
CA PRO A 224 -5.62 0.15 -7.47
C PRO A 224 -7.08 0.05 -7.97
N THR A 225 -7.75 -1.05 -7.64
CA THR A 225 -9.15 -1.30 -8.02
C THR A 225 -10.04 -1.25 -6.78
N LEU A 226 -11.08 -0.41 -6.83
CA LEU A 226 -12.16 -0.42 -5.85
C LEU A 226 -13.10 -1.58 -6.15
N ALA A 227 -13.36 -2.42 -5.15
CA ALA A 227 -14.32 -3.50 -5.25
C ALA A 227 -15.06 -3.70 -3.94
N TRP A 228 -16.16 -4.46 -4.02
CA TRP A 228 -16.88 -4.98 -2.87
C TRP A 228 -17.27 -6.42 -3.15
N ALA A 229 -17.35 -7.23 -2.10
CA ALA A 229 -17.80 -8.61 -2.21
C ALA A 229 -18.42 -9.08 -0.89
N ILE A 230 -19.18 -10.17 -0.97
CA ILE A 230 -19.76 -10.86 0.17
C ILE A 230 -19.32 -12.33 0.13
N ALA A 231 -18.88 -12.85 1.27
CA ALA A 231 -18.47 -14.23 1.42
C ALA A 231 -19.22 -14.86 2.59
N LEU A 232 -19.65 -16.11 2.43
CA LEU A 232 -20.18 -16.90 3.54
C LEU A 232 -19.04 -17.24 4.51
N LYS A 233 -19.34 -17.22 5.81
CA LYS A 233 -18.40 -17.64 6.86
C LYS A 233 -18.41 -19.15 7.06
#